data_AF-A0A0A1VSD3-F1
#
_entry.id   AF-A0A0A1VSD3-F1
#
_cell.length_a   1.000
_cell.length_b   1.000
_cell.length_c   1.000
_cell.angle_alpha   90.00
_cell.angle_beta   90.00
_cell.angle_gamma   90.00
#
_symmetry.space_group_name_H-M   'P 1'
#
loop_
_entity.id
_entity.type
_entity.pdbx_description
1 polymer ?
#
loop_
_entity_poly.entity_id
_entity_poly.type
_entity_poly.pdbx_seq_one_letter_code
_entity_poly.pdbx_strand_id
1 'polypeptide(L)'
;MTITAFLTGTLQLMAVDALYKVRSERQAQANFWIQEDFEDTKYIASTLNVTSSPNYVSPDVCTNINQGYATALRRQLTDIKLPTPIPTDPQLVATRTIVGKNYSLYRTFNITNQSANPHLLRIEYKVKLADGEIANDYQTQERDERNEEEGKFLAKSSVEVIPDASFKCP
;
A
#
# COMPACT_ATOMS: atom_id res chain seq x y z
N MET A 1 -14.68 -21.11 50.52
CA MET A 1 -15.00 -21.02 49.08
C MET A 1 -13.99 -20.09 48.41
N THR A 2 -12.91 -20.60 47.82
CA THR A 2 -11.84 -19.76 47.21
C THR A 2 -11.13 -20.39 46.02
N ILE A 3 -11.66 -21.49 45.44
CA ILE A 3 -11.01 -22.18 44.31
C ILE A 3 -11.45 -21.62 42.95
N THR A 4 -12.58 -20.92 42.87
CA THR A 4 -13.18 -20.45 41.61
C THR A 4 -12.49 -19.23 40.99
N ALA A 5 -11.67 -18.48 41.74
CA ALA A 5 -11.07 -17.23 41.26
C ALA A 5 -9.75 -17.44 40.47
N PHE A 6 -9.02 -18.53 40.73
CA PHE A 6 -7.73 -18.79 40.08
C PHE A 6 -7.87 -19.41 38.67
N LEU A 7 -8.94 -20.17 38.42
CA LEU A 7 -9.19 -20.78 37.11
C LEU A 7 -9.75 -19.79 36.08
N THR A 8 -10.46 -18.75 36.52
CA THR A 8 -10.94 -17.69 35.63
C THR A 8 -9.84 -16.75 35.16
N GLY A 9 -8.79 -16.54 35.97
CA GLY A 9 -7.69 -15.63 35.62
C GLY A 9 -6.79 -16.16 34.50
N THR A 10 -6.50 -17.47 34.46
CA THR A 10 -5.61 -18.06 33.46
C THR A 10 -6.25 -18.19 32.08
N LEU A 11 -7.53 -18.55 32.01
CA LEU A 11 -8.26 -18.62 30.74
C LEU A 11 -8.43 -17.24 30.08
N GLN A 12 -8.65 -16.20 30.88
CA GLN A 12 -8.73 -14.83 30.38
C GLN A 12 -7.37 -14.34 29.86
N LEU A 13 -6.27 -14.63 30.56
CA LEU A 13 -4.92 -14.28 30.10
C LEU A 13 -4.52 -15.02 28.82
N MET A 14 -4.80 -16.33 28.72
CA MET A 14 -4.52 -17.10 27.50
C MET A 14 -5.31 -16.58 26.28
N ALA A 15 -6.56 -16.18 26.46
CA ALA A 15 -7.38 -15.59 25.39
C ALA A 15 -6.84 -14.22 24.95
N VAL A 16 -6.34 -13.41 25.89
CA VAL A 16 -5.72 -12.12 25.61
C VAL A 16 -4.39 -12.30 24.88
N ASP A 17 -3.53 -13.22 25.32
CA ASP A 17 -2.25 -13.51 24.65
C ASP A 17 -2.45 -14.05 23.23
N ALA A 18 -3.44 -14.94 23.04
CA ALA A 18 -3.80 -15.44 21.73
C ALA A 18 -4.29 -14.31 20.80
N LEU A 19 -5.09 -13.38 21.33
CA LEU A 19 -5.54 -12.20 20.58
C LEU A 19 -4.36 -11.29 20.18
N TYR A 20 -3.43 -11.02 21.10
CA TYR A 20 -2.24 -10.21 20.80
C TYR A 20 -1.32 -10.89 19.78
N LYS A 21 -1.14 -12.21 19.86
CA LYS A 21 -0.37 -12.98 18.89
C LYS A 21 -0.97 -12.87 17.48
N VAL A 22 -2.27 -13.10 17.33
CA VAL A 22 -2.98 -12.98 16.05
C VAL A 22 -2.84 -11.56 15.48
N ARG A 23 -2.90 -10.52 16.32
CA ARG A 23 -2.72 -9.12 15.90
C ARG A 23 -1.31 -8.86 15.39
N SER A 24 -0.30 -9.29 16.14
CA SER A 24 1.11 -9.11 15.75
C SER A 24 1.42 -9.87 14.46
N GLU A 25 0.93 -11.10 14.31
CA GLU A 25 1.08 -11.88 13.08
C GLU A 25 0.45 -11.20 11.88
N ARG A 26 -0.77 -10.65 12.02
CA ARG A 26 -1.43 -9.91 10.94
C ARG A 26 -0.66 -8.66 10.54
N GLN A 27 -0.22 -7.87 11.52
CA GLN A 27 0.57 -6.66 11.25
C GLN A 27 1.90 -6.99 10.58
N ALA A 28 2.60 -8.04 11.02
CA ALA A 28 3.85 -8.47 10.41
C ALA A 28 3.64 -8.93 8.96
N GLN A 29 2.60 -9.74 8.70
CA GLN A 29 2.26 -10.19 7.34
C GLN A 29 1.82 -9.03 6.44
N ALA A 30 1.11 -8.03 6.95
CA ALA A 30 0.75 -6.84 6.19
C ALA A 30 1.98 -5.98 5.82
N ASN A 31 2.92 -5.81 6.75
CA ASN A 31 4.19 -5.13 6.47
C ASN A 31 5.01 -5.88 5.41
N PHE A 32 5.08 -7.21 5.50
CA PHE A 32 5.76 -8.04 4.51
C PHE A 32 5.09 -7.91 3.13
N TRP A 33 3.75 -7.89 3.08
CA TRP A 33 3.02 -7.73 1.82
C TRP A 33 3.28 -6.37 1.15
N ILE A 34 3.41 -5.30 1.94
CA ILE A 34 3.83 -3.99 1.40
C ILE A 34 5.25 -4.08 0.82
N GLN A 35 6.18 -4.77 1.50
CA GLN A 35 7.54 -4.93 0.98
C GLN A 35 7.57 -5.74 -0.32
N GLU A 36 6.76 -6.79 -0.41
CA GLU A 36 6.58 -7.61 -1.62
C GLU A 36 6.15 -6.74 -2.81
N ASP A 37 5.07 -5.96 -2.69
CA ASP A 37 4.60 -5.09 -3.78
C ASP A 37 5.57 -3.93 -4.08
N PHE A 38 6.34 -3.49 -3.08
CA PHE A 38 7.36 -2.47 -3.30
C PHE A 38 8.54 -3.01 -4.13
N GLU A 39 8.99 -4.24 -3.90
CA GLU A 39 10.03 -4.86 -4.72
C GLU A 39 9.54 -5.09 -6.16
N ASP A 40 8.29 -5.50 -6.36
CA ASP A 40 7.67 -5.57 -7.68
C ASP A 40 7.62 -4.19 -8.36
N THR A 41 7.29 -3.15 -7.59
CA THR A 41 7.30 -1.76 -8.08
C THR A 41 8.71 -1.32 -8.51
N LYS A 42 9.75 -1.68 -7.76
CA LYS A 42 11.15 -1.41 -8.13
C LYS A 42 11.55 -2.15 -9.40
N TYR A 43 11.14 -3.40 -9.54
CA TYR A 43 11.37 -4.17 -10.77
C TYR A 43 10.68 -3.54 -11.99
N ILE A 44 9.45 -3.08 -11.83
CA ILE A 44 8.73 -2.34 -12.87
C ILE A 44 9.46 -1.02 -13.21
N ALA A 45 9.93 -0.30 -12.21
CA ALA A 45 10.67 0.95 -12.40
C ALA A 45 12.02 0.76 -13.12
N SER A 46 12.73 -0.35 -12.87
CA SER A 46 14.00 -0.66 -13.54
C SER A 46 13.82 -1.13 -14.99
N THR A 47 12.66 -1.72 -15.31
CA THR A 47 12.32 -2.20 -16.66
C THR A 47 11.57 -1.17 -17.51
N LEU A 48 11.17 -0.03 -16.93
CA LEU A 48 10.48 1.05 -17.64
C LEU A 48 11.37 1.64 -18.73
N ASN A 49 10.89 1.66 -19.97
CA ASN A 49 11.64 2.17 -21.11
C ASN A 49 10.69 2.78 -22.17
N VAL A 50 11.19 3.71 -22.99
CA VAL A 50 10.44 4.35 -24.09
C VAL A 50 9.97 3.35 -25.15
N THR A 51 10.64 2.19 -25.25
CA THR A 51 10.27 1.10 -26.17
C THR A 51 9.38 0.04 -25.52
N SER A 52 9.02 0.21 -24.24
CA SER A 52 8.18 -0.75 -23.53
C SER A 52 6.79 -0.82 -24.17
N SER A 53 6.33 -2.04 -24.46
CA SER A 53 4.96 -2.32 -24.86
C SER A 53 4.23 -2.93 -23.67
N PRO A 54 3.01 -2.49 -23.33
CA PRO A 54 2.23 -1.40 -23.95
C PRO A 54 2.81 0.01 -23.77
N ASN A 55 2.36 0.98 -24.59
CA ASN A 55 2.82 2.38 -24.57
C ASN A 55 2.40 3.13 -23.28
N TYR A 56 3.20 2.98 -22.23
CA TYR A 56 3.07 3.75 -20.98
C TYR A 56 3.95 5.01 -20.98
N VAL A 57 5.02 5.02 -21.78
CA VAL A 57 6.01 6.11 -21.83
C VAL A 57 5.76 6.96 -23.07
N SER A 58 5.71 8.28 -22.89
CA SER A 58 5.57 9.22 -24.01
C SER A 58 6.92 9.45 -24.70
N PRO A 59 6.98 9.64 -26.02
CA PRO A 59 8.24 9.93 -26.72
C PRO A 59 8.97 11.18 -26.20
N ASP A 60 8.23 12.13 -25.65
CA ASP A 60 8.70 13.40 -25.07
C ASP A 60 8.89 13.34 -23.55
N VAL A 61 8.98 12.14 -22.94
CA VAL A 61 9.11 11.91 -21.48
C VAL A 61 10.21 12.74 -20.81
N CYS A 62 11.29 13.06 -21.52
CA CYS A 62 12.39 13.87 -20.97
C CYS A 62 12.15 15.39 -21.05
N THR A 63 11.34 15.86 -21.99
CA THR A 63 11.11 17.29 -22.22
C THR A 63 9.77 17.77 -21.67
N ASN A 64 8.79 16.87 -21.58
CA ASN A 64 7.45 17.18 -21.12
C ASN A 64 7.28 16.79 -19.65
N ILE A 65 7.36 17.80 -18.77
CA ILE A 65 7.25 17.64 -17.31
C ILE A 65 5.95 16.95 -16.85
N ASN A 66 4.87 17.01 -17.65
CA ASN A 66 3.60 16.37 -17.32
C ASN A 66 3.57 14.89 -17.72
N GLN A 67 4.43 14.47 -18.65
CA GLN A 67 4.59 13.09 -19.12
C GLN A 67 5.92 12.47 -18.65
N GLY A 68 6.54 13.03 -17.61
CA GLY A 68 7.79 12.53 -17.05
C GLY A 68 7.75 11.06 -16.61
N TYR A 69 8.93 10.50 -16.35
CA TYR A 69 9.07 9.10 -15.97
C TYR A 69 8.29 8.68 -14.73
N ALA A 70 8.04 9.59 -13.78
CA ALA A 70 7.15 9.32 -12.65
C ALA A 70 5.69 9.10 -13.09
N THR A 71 5.19 9.92 -14.03
CA THR A 71 3.87 9.72 -14.65
C THR A 71 3.84 8.41 -15.42
N ALA A 72 4.89 8.10 -16.18
CA ALA A 72 4.97 6.86 -16.96
C ALA A 72 5.03 5.61 -16.07
N LEU A 73 5.76 5.64 -14.95
CA LEU A 73 5.76 4.57 -13.96
C LEU A 73 4.35 4.38 -13.37
N ARG A 74 3.69 5.47 -13.00
CA ARG A 74 2.31 5.43 -12.49
C ARG A 74 1.35 4.78 -13.51
N ARG A 75 1.52 5.07 -14.81
CA ARG A 75 0.77 4.41 -15.89
C ARG A 75 0.96 2.91 -15.90
N GLN A 76 2.21 2.46 -15.84
CA GLN A 76 2.52 1.04 -15.88
C GLN A 76 1.98 0.31 -14.64
N LEU A 77 2.12 0.90 -13.45
CA LEU A 77 1.59 0.33 -12.21
C LEU A 77 0.06 0.24 -12.19
N THR A 78 -0.62 1.14 -12.90
CA THR A 78 -2.09 1.17 -13.03
C THR A 78 -2.63 0.47 -14.29
N ASP A 79 -1.75 -0.03 -15.16
CA ASP A 79 -2.04 -0.51 -16.51
C ASP A 79 -2.85 0.48 -17.37
N ILE A 80 -2.56 1.78 -17.24
CA ILE A 80 -3.24 2.85 -17.98
C ILE A 80 -2.36 3.39 -19.10
N LYS A 81 -2.67 2.96 -20.32
CA LYS A 81 -1.95 3.31 -21.55
C LYS A 81 -2.21 4.75 -21.98
N LEU A 82 -1.27 5.34 -22.71
CA LEU A 82 -1.50 6.62 -23.39
C LEU A 82 -2.60 6.48 -24.46
N PRO A 83 -3.43 7.53 -24.69
CA PRO A 83 -3.45 8.84 -24.02
C PRO A 83 -4.39 8.90 -22.79
N THR A 84 -4.92 7.78 -22.31
CA THR A 84 -5.94 7.74 -21.25
C THR A 84 -5.48 8.46 -19.99
N PRO A 85 -6.30 9.36 -19.40
CA PRO A 85 -5.98 9.97 -18.11
C PRO A 85 -5.87 8.92 -17.01
N ILE A 86 -4.91 9.11 -16.11
CA ILE A 86 -4.72 8.23 -14.94
C ILE A 86 -5.63 8.76 -13.82
N PRO A 87 -6.50 7.93 -13.23
CA PRO A 87 -7.26 8.29 -12.05
C PRO A 87 -6.36 8.75 -10.91
N THR A 88 -6.89 9.64 -10.07
CA THR A 88 -6.24 10.12 -8.85
C THR A 88 -6.60 9.29 -7.63
N ASP A 89 -7.58 8.41 -7.74
CA ASP A 89 -8.04 7.57 -6.64
C ASP A 89 -6.99 6.53 -6.24
N PRO A 90 -6.98 6.08 -4.97
CA PRO A 90 -6.14 4.98 -4.54
C PRO A 90 -6.37 3.73 -5.40
N GLN A 91 -5.29 3.17 -5.91
CA GLN A 91 -5.33 1.95 -6.69
C GLN A 91 -5.43 0.75 -5.76
N LEU A 92 -6.46 -0.08 -5.93
CA LEU A 92 -6.48 -1.43 -5.36
C LEU A 92 -5.45 -2.29 -6.09
N VAL A 93 -4.45 -2.77 -5.35
CA VAL A 93 -3.40 -3.64 -5.90
C VAL A 93 -3.88 -5.09 -5.91
N ALA A 94 -4.29 -5.58 -4.73
CA ALA A 94 -4.70 -6.96 -4.54
C ALA A 94 -5.48 -7.11 -3.24
N THR A 95 -6.17 -8.24 -3.13
CA THR A 95 -6.81 -8.70 -1.88
C THR A 95 -6.17 -10.00 -1.43
N ARG A 96 -6.00 -10.18 -0.12
CA ARG A 96 -5.34 -11.36 0.48
C ARG A 96 -5.95 -11.66 1.83
N THR A 97 -6.08 -12.96 2.14
CA THR A 97 -6.46 -13.41 3.48
C THR A 97 -5.24 -13.43 4.40
N ILE A 98 -5.32 -12.73 5.53
CA ILE A 98 -4.29 -12.66 6.56
C ILE A 98 -4.91 -13.13 7.87
N VAL A 99 -4.48 -14.30 8.35
CA VAL A 99 -4.98 -14.93 9.60
C VAL A 99 -6.52 -14.91 9.68
N GLY A 100 -7.15 -15.50 8.66
CA GLY A 100 -8.59 -15.74 8.61
C GLY A 100 -9.47 -14.53 8.27
N LYS A 101 -8.90 -13.39 7.89
CA LYS A 101 -9.65 -12.20 7.44
C LYS A 101 -9.11 -11.66 6.13
N ASN A 102 -9.99 -11.10 5.31
CA ASN A 102 -9.59 -10.52 4.03
C ASN A 102 -9.17 -9.06 4.18
N TYR A 103 -8.01 -8.74 3.61
CA TYR A 103 -7.45 -7.40 3.56
C TYR A 103 -7.17 -7.01 2.12
N SER A 104 -7.12 -5.72 1.88
CA SER A 104 -6.87 -5.10 0.59
C SER A 104 -5.66 -4.18 0.70
N LEU A 105 -4.72 -4.33 -0.22
CA LEU A 105 -3.56 -3.46 -0.37
C LEU A 105 -3.90 -2.35 -1.36
N TYR A 106 -3.72 -1.11 -0.95
CA TYR A 106 -3.88 0.06 -1.80
C TYR A 106 -2.55 0.79 -1.99
N ARG A 107 -2.38 1.33 -3.20
CA ARG A 107 -1.36 2.32 -3.55
C ARG A 107 -2.01 3.66 -3.80
N THR A 108 -1.51 4.69 -3.14
CA THR A 108 -1.86 6.08 -3.44
C THR A 108 -0.63 6.80 -3.99
N PHE A 109 -0.78 7.41 -5.16
CA PHE A 109 0.31 8.15 -5.80
C PHE A 109 0.24 9.62 -5.39
N ASN A 110 1.25 10.11 -4.67
CA ASN A 110 1.32 11.53 -4.33
C ASN A 110 1.92 12.30 -5.51
N ILE A 111 1.05 12.95 -6.27
CA ILE A 111 1.41 13.73 -7.46
C ILE A 111 1.46 15.24 -7.19
N THR A 112 1.39 15.66 -5.93
CA THR A 112 1.53 17.07 -5.57
C THR A 112 2.93 17.53 -5.96
N ASN A 113 3.04 18.56 -6.80
CA ASN A 113 4.31 19.02 -7.37
C ASN A 113 5.04 18.00 -8.27
N GLN A 114 4.33 17.04 -8.88
CA GLN A 114 4.93 16.08 -9.80
C GLN A 114 5.68 16.76 -10.96
N SER A 115 5.17 17.90 -11.45
CA SER A 115 5.81 18.68 -12.51
C SER A 115 7.17 19.28 -12.10
N ALA A 116 7.40 19.51 -10.80
CA ALA A 116 8.71 19.94 -10.28
C ALA A 116 9.68 18.77 -10.09
N ASN A 117 9.16 17.54 -10.02
CA ASN A 117 9.95 16.31 -9.83
C ASN A 117 9.52 15.23 -10.84
N PRO A 118 9.69 15.42 -12.16
CA PRO A 118 9.13 14.54 -13.18
C PRO A 118 9.70 13.11 -13.18
N HIS A 119 10.75 12.86 -12.39
CA HIS A 119 11.45 11.57 -12.30
C HIS A 119 11.18 10.80 -11.00
N LEU A 120 10.63 11.46 -9.98
CA LEU A 120 10.41 10.88 -8.65
C LEU A 120 8.93 10.58 -8.45
N LEU A 121 8.57 9.31 -8.24
CA LEU A 121 7.22 8.92 -7.88
C LEU A 121 7.17 8.58 -6.39
N ARG A 122 6.33 9.29 -5.63
CA ARG A 122 6.05 8.97 -4.23
C ARG A 122 4.79 8.11 -4.14
N ILE A 123 4.89 6.98 -3.43
CA ILE A 123 3.82 5.99 -3.29
C ILE A 123 3.56 5.76 -1.81
N GLU A 124 2.30 5.89 -1.43
CA GLU A 124 1.82 5.53 -0.09
C GLU A 124 1.06 4.19 -0.18
N TYR A 125 1.52 3.22 0.60
CA TYR A 125 0.89 1.91 0.74
C TYR A 125 0.02 1.86 1.97
N LYS A 126 -1.17 1.28 1.84
CA LYS A 126 -2.07 1.02 2.97
C LYS A 126 -2.69 -0.36 2.85
N VAL A 127 -2.60 -1.16 3.92
CA VAL A 127 -3.35 -2.40 4.05
C VAL A 127 -4.57 -2.14 4.93
N LYS A 128 -5.76 -2.28 4.36
CA LYS A 128 -7.04 -2.08 5.07
C LYS A 128 -7.87 -3.35 5.01
N LEU A 129 -8.83 -3.49 5.93
CA LEU A 129 -9.82 -4.56 5.84
C LEU A 129 -10.59 -4.45 4.51
N ALA A 130 -10.84 -5.58 3.84
CA ALA A 130 -11.54 -5.59 2.57
C ALA A 130 -12.99 -5.09 2.72
N ASP A 131 -13.56 -4.56 1.64
CA ASP A 131 -14.93 -4.06 1.65
C ASP A 131 -15.91 -5.21 1.93
N GLY A 132 -16.82 -5.01 2.91
CA GLY A 132 -17.78 -6.03 3.34
C GLY A 132 -17.32 -6.94 4.50
N GLU A 133 -16.06 -6.85 4.92
CA GLU A 133 -15.56 -7.54 6.12
C GLU A 133 -15.85 -6.71 7.39
N ILE A 134 -16.15 -7.40 8.50
CA ILE A 134 -16.38 -6.74 9.80
C ILE A 134 -15.21 -7.01 10.74
N ALA A 135 -14.68 -5.92 11.30
CA ALA A 135 -13.59 -5.90 12.25
C ALA A 135 -14.07 -6.25 13.67
N ASN A 136 -14.67 -7.44 13.86
CA ASN A 136 -15.23 -7.84 15.16
C ASN A 136 -14.17 -7.98 16.28
N ASP A 137 -12.89 -8.06 15.92
CA ASP A 137 -11.73 -8.25 16.81
C ASP A 137 -10.85 -6.99 16.98
N TYR A 138 -11.21 -5.90 16.28
CA TYR A 138 -10.50 -4.60 16.30
C TYR A 138 -11.14 -3.56 17.21
N GLN A 139 -12.16 -3.92 18.00
CA GLN A 139 -12.64 -2.96 18.99
C GLN A 139 -11.55 -2.69 20.03
N THR A 140 -11.11 -1.44 20.04
CA THR A 140 -10.25 -0.75 21.01
C THR A 140 -8.73 -0.98 20.89
N GLN A 141 -8.07 -0.04 20.21
CA GLN A 141 -7.19 0.93 20.88
C GLN A 141 -7.43 2.29 20.22
N GLU A 142 -7.81 3.26 21.03
CA GLU A 142 -8.10 4.65 20.65
C GLU A 142 -9.17 4.78 19.57
N ARG A 143 -10.39 4.97 20.05
CA ARG A 143 -11.27 5.96 19.45
C ARG A 143 -10.53 7.31 19.54
N ASP A 144 -9.51 7.52 18.71
CA ASP A 144 -9.09 8.87 18.37
C ASP A 144 -10.23 9.36 17.47
N GLU A 145 -11.33 9.76 18.12
CA GLU A 145 -12.57 10.33 17.56
C GLU A 145 -12.31 11.55 16.68
N ARG A 146 -11.04 11.91 16.48
CA ARG A 146 -10.57 13.01 15.67
C ARG A 146 -10.28 12.61 14.22
N ASN A 147 -10.08 11.32 13.89
CA ASN A 147 -9.93 10.84 12.51
C ASN A 147 -10.26 9.34 12.37
N GLU A 148 -11.50 9.01 11.96
CA GLU A 148 -11.98 7.63 11.70
C GLU A 148 -11.13 6.81 10.70
N GLU A 149 -10.25 7.46 9.94
CA GLU A 149 -9.39 6.79 8.96
C GLU A 149 -8.18 6.08 9.60
N GLU A 150 -7.54 6.63 10.64
CA GLU A 150 -6.22 6.15 11.07
C GLU A 150 -6.26 4.78 11.77
N GLY A 151 -7.32 4.47 12.52
CA GLY A 151 -7.52 3.19 13.21
C GLY A 151 -7.94 2.01 12.31
N LYS A 152 -8.09 2.23 10.99
CA LYS A 152 -8.59 1.23 10.04
C LYS A 152 -7.48 0.45 9.31
N PHE A 153 -6.22 0.86 9.45
CA PHE A 153 -5.11 0.32 8.67
C PHE A 153 -4.25 -0.64 9.48
N LEU A 154 -3.98 -1.81 8.91
CA LEU A 154 -3.13 -2.84 9.51
C LEU A 154 -1.64 -2.51 9.34
N ALA A 155 -1.30 -1.85 8.24
CA ALA A 155 0.04 -1.40 7.91
C ALA A 155 -0.01 -0.19 6.97
N LYS A 156 0.97 0.70 7.10
CA LYS A 156 1.18 1.86 6.23
C LYS A 156 2.66 1.97 5.90
N SER A 157 2.99 2.41 4.69
CA SER A 157 4.35 2.76 4.30
C SER A 157 4.34 3.88 3.26
N SER A 158 5.39 4.69 3.22
CA SER A 158 5.59 5.72 2.20
C SER A 158 6.98 5.54 1.62
N VAL A 159 7.07 5.46 0.30
CA VAL A 159 8.32 5.24 -0.42
C VAL A 159 8.43 6.19 -1.60
N GLU A 160 9.66 6.33 -2.08
CA GLU A 160 9.99 7.12 -3.27
C GLU A 160 10.74 6.24 -4.26
N VAL A 161 10.34 6.32 -5.53
CA VAL A 161 10.87 5.49 -6.61
C VAL A 161 11.28 6.38 -7.77
N ILE A 162 12.50 6.16 -8.26
CA ILE A 162 13.04 6.81 -9.46
C ILE A 162 13.25 5.71 -10.51
N PRO A 163 12.55 5.75 -11.67
CA PRO A 163 12.79 4.79 -12.74
C PRO A 163 14.19 4.91 -13.33
N ASP A 164 14.87 3.80 -13.58
CA ASP A 164 16.26 3.83 -14.08
C ASP A 164 16.40 4.58 -15.42
N ALA A 165 15.38 4.51 -16.27
CA ALA A 165 15.36 5.24 -17.54
C ALA A 165 15.34 6.77 -17.36
N SER A 166 14.97 7.31 -16.20
CA SER A 166 15.01 8.75 -15.97
C SER A 166 16.42 9.32 -15.96
N PHE A 167 17.42 8.53 -15.57
CA PHE A 167 18.82 8.95 -15.59
C PHE A 167 19.39 9.09 -17.01
N LYS A 168 18.62 8.70 -18.03
CA LYS A 168 19.00 8.88 -19.44
C LYS A 168 18.48 10.19 -20.04
N CYS A 169 17.66 10.94 -19.31
CA CYS A 169 17.27 12.28 -19.74
C CYS A 169 18.45 13.26 -19.59
N PRO A 170 18.75 14.06 -20.62
CA PRO A 170 19.79 15.08 -20.58
C PRO A 170 19.44 16.26 -19.66
#